data_AF-Q8IJ97-F1
#
_entry.id   AF-Q8IJ97-F1
#
_cell.length_a   1.000
_cell.length_b   1.000
_cell.length_c   1.000
_cell.angle_alpha   90.00
_cell.angle_beta   90.00
_cell.angle_gamma   90.00
#
_symmetry.space_group_name_H-M   'P 1'
#
loop_
_entity.id
_entity.type
_entity.pdbx_description
1 polymer ?
#
loop_
_entity_poly.entity_id
_entity_poly.type
_entity_poly.pdbx_seq_one_letter_code
_entity_poly.pdbx_strand_id
1 'polypeptide(L)'
;MQVNFPEDKIDLFEKNFNLIDNNNDKKISPEEFKILIRVLGQTINEKDLDEIINKHFEDGIEECDKEQKDNDEKNNKSINSIKKKYDIKNSISKFSNIKSNEEKTQNSLIKNKDHLNEKIINKKHINFEEFLKIFMNIYTQPISLHELIKYFQIFDNENKGYMDMEKLKYILMNSDEKITDEDFKFFLDSINFKNVDKIDYVILSKMIKNLC
;
A
#
# COMPACT_ATOMS: atom_id res chain seq x y z
N MET A 1 7.98 -15.50 5.11
CA MET A 1 8.63 -14.84 6.26
C MET A 1 7.52 -14.24 7.12
N GLN A 2 7.53 -14.43 8.43
CA GLN A 2 6.62 -13.68 9.31
C GLN A 2 7.08 -12.22 9.28
N VAL A 3 6.25 -11.36 8.70
CA VAL A 3 6.48 -9.91 8.72
C VAL A 3 6.38 -9.47 10.17
N ASN A 4 7.48 -8.93 10.71
CA ASN A 4 7.47 -8.34 12.04
C ASN A 4 6.77 -6.98 11.95
N PHE A 5 5.44 -7.01 12.03
CA PHE A 5 4.60 -5.82 12.01
C PHE A 5 4.82 -5.02 13.30
N PRO A 6 5.17 -3.72 13.22
CA PRO A 6 5.45 -2.91 14.40
C PRO A 6 4.14 -2.54 15.11
N GLU A 7 3.65 -3.43 15.98
CA GLU A 7 2.42 -3.23 16.75
C GLU A 7 2.45 -1.94 17.59
N ASP A 8 3.65 -1.53 18.03
CA ASP A 8 3.90 -0.27 18.74
C ASP A 8 3.61 0.98 17.90
N LYS A 9 3.51 0.84 16.57
CA LYS A 9 3.20 1.93 15.63
C LYS A 9 1.74 1.99 15.21
N ILE A 10 0.85 1.14 15.74
CA ILE A 10 -0.57 1.15 15.38
C ILE A 10 -1.20 2.53 15.62
N ASP A 11 -0.89 3.19 16.73
CA ASP A 11 -1.38 4.54 17.03
C ASP A 11 -0.93 5.58 15.98
N LEU A 12 0.25 5.41 15.38
CA LEU A 12 0.73 6.26 14.30
C LEU A 12 -0.02 5.98 13.00
N PHE A 13 -0.32 4.72 12.71
CA PHE A 13 -1.12 4.34 11.54
C PHE A 13 -2.55 4.87 11.66
N GLU A 14 -3.17 4.79 12.84
CA GLU A 14 -4.50 5.33 13.11
C GLU A 14 -4.51 6.86 12.95
N LYS A 15 -3.49 7.56 13.46
CA LYS A 15 -3.36 9.00 13.26
C LYS A 15 -3.25 9.38 11.78
N ASN A 16 -2.41 8.68 11.00
CA ASN A 16 -2.29 8.96 9.57
C ASN A 16 -3.56 8.61 8.78
N PHE A 17 -4.25 7.53 9.16
CA PHE A 17 -5.56 7.17 8.59
C PHE A 17 -6.57 8.30 8.81
N ASN A 18 -6.70 8.80 10.04
CA ASN A 18 -7.62 9.89 10.38
C ASN A 18 -7.22 11.24 9.75
N LEU A 19 -5.95 11.44 9.42
CA LEU A 19 -5.49 12.64 8.70
C LEU A 19 -5.89 12.64 7.23
N ILE A 20 -6.03 11.45 6.64
CA ILE A 20 -6.37 11.27 5.23
C ILE A 20 -7.88 11.18 5.04
N ASP A 21 -8.61 10.66 6.01
CA ASP A 21 -10.07 10.66 6.07
C ASP A 21 -10.63 12.09 6.17
N ASN A 22 -10.82 12.74 5.01
CA ASN A 22 -11.20 14.15 4.93
C ASN A 22 -12.65 14.40 5.37
N ASN A 23 -13.53 13.41 5.21
CA ASN A 23 -14.95 13.54 5.53
C ASN A 23 -15.28 13.07 6.96
N ASN A 24 -14.30 12.52 7.69
CA ASN A 24 -14.42 11.96 9.03
C ASN A 24 -15.47 10.84 9.13
N ASP A 25 -15.69 10.08 8.04
CA ASP A 25 -16.61 8.94 8.02
C ASP A 25 -15.99 7.65 8.60
N LYS A 26 -14.73 7.72 9.03
CA LYS A 26 -13.87 6.63 9.53
C LYS A 26 -13.56 5.57 8.48
N LYS A 27 -13.67 5.94 7.21
CA LYS A 27 -13.33 5.12 6.07
C LYS A 27 -12.45 5.92 5.12
N ILE A 28 -11.79 5.19 4.22
CA ILE A 28 -11.00 5.77 3.16
C ILE A 28 -11.42 5.17 1.83
N SER A 29 -11.49 6.03 0.82
CA SER A 29 -11.63 5.67 -0.60
C SER A 29 -10.37 4.98 -1.13
N PRO A 30 -10.43 4.34 -2.32
CA PRO A 30 -9.24 3.78 -2.97
C PRO A 30 -8.10 4.79 -3.15
N GLU A 31 -8.44 6.03 -3.51
CA GLU A 31 -7.51 7.12 -3.75
C GLU A 31 -6.83 7.55 -2.44
N GLU A 32 -7.61 7.68 -1.36
CA GLU A 32 -7.10 7.93 -0.01
C GLU A 32 -6.21 6.78 0.49
N PHE A 33 -6.54 5.53 0.16
CA PHE A 33 -5.69 4.39 0.45
C PHE A 33 -4.33 4.49 -0.26
N LYS A 34 -4.29 4.85 -1.55
CA LYS A 34 -3.02 5.09 -2.25
C LYS A 34 -2.18 6.15 -1.53
N ILE A 35 -2.79 7.27 -1.14
CA ILE A 35 -2.11 8.34 -0.40
C ILE A 35 -1.60 7.82 0.95
N LEU A 36 -2.41 7.03 1.69
CA LEU A 36 -2.03 6.49 2.99
C LEU A 36 -0.82 5.57 2.89
N ILE A 37 -0.77 4.68 1.89
CA ILE A 37 0.39 3.82 1.65
C ILE A 37 1.66 4.66 1.43
N ARG A 38 1.57 5.76 0.67
CA ARG A 38 2.71 6.68 0.44
C ARG A 38 3.12 7.43 1.71
N VAL A 39 2.15 7.96 2.47
CA VAL A 39 2.40 8.67 3.74
C VAL A 39 3.04 7.76 4.79
N LEU A 40 2.71 6.46 4.77
CA LEU A 40 3.33 5.45 5.62
C LEU A 40 4.69 4.94 5.11
N GLY A 41 5.22 5.56 4.05
CA GLY A 41 6.57 5.30 3.53
C GLY A 41 6.70 3.99 2.75
N GLN A 42 5.59 3.41 2.28
CA GLN A 42 5.63 2.19 1.47
C GLN A 42 5.71 2.53 -0.02
N THR A 43 6.60 1.84 -0.74
CA THR A 43 6.90 2.07 -2.17
C THR A 43 6.25 1.06 -3.11
N ILE A 44 5.05 0.57 -2.79
CA ILE A 44 4.34 -0.42 -3.63
C ILE A 44 4.05 0.17 -5.02
N ASN A 45 4.35 -0.54 -6.11
CA ASN A 45 4.09 -0.04 -7.46
C ASN A 45 2.58 0.11 -7.76
N GLU A 46 2.22 0.92 -8.77
CA GLU A 46 0.81 1.20 -9.07
C GLU A 46 0.00 -0.04 -9.47
N LYS A 47 0.62 -1.03 -10.15
CA LYS A 47 -0.09 -2.26 -10.55
C LYS A 47 -0.49 -3.08 -9.33
N ASP A 48 0.44 -3.30 -8.42
CA ASP A 48 0.19 -4.05 -7.19
C ASP A 48 -0.82 -3.29 -6.30
N LEU A 49 -0.75 -1.95 -6.25
CA LEU A 49 -1.76 -1.13 -5.58
C LEU A 49 -3.16 -1.30 -6.20
N ASP A 50 -3.26 -1.27 -7.52
CA ASP A 50 -4.52 -1.46 -8.22
C ASP A 50 -5.10 -2.87 -7.99
N GLU A 51 -4.25 -3.90 -7.96
CA GLU A 51 -4.64 -5.27 -7.61
C GLU A 51 -5.17 -5.36 -6.16
N ILE A 52 -4.48 -4.74 -5.20
CA ILE A 52 -4.92 -4.67 -3.80
C ILE A 52 -6.27 -3.95 -3.71
N ILE A 53 -6.41 -2.83 -4.41
CA ILE A 53 -7.65 -2.05 -4.43
C ILE A 53 -8.79 -2.87 -5.03
N ASN A 54 -8.60 -3.49 -6.18
CA ASN A 54 -9.64 -4.29 -6.84
C ASN A 54 -10.05 -5.47 -5.94
N LYS A 55 -9.10 -6.11 -5.26
CA LYS A 55 -9.41 -7.21 -4.34
C LYS A 55 -10.19 -6.78 -3.09
N HIS A 56 -9.92 -5.59 -2.55
CA HIS A 56 -10.40 -5.21 -1.21
C HIS A 56 -11.45 -4.10 -1.20
N PHE A 57 -11.55 -3.31 -2.26
CA PHE A 57 -12.48 -2.18 -2.40
C PHE A 57 -13.60 -2.47 -3.41
N GLU A 58 -13.63 -3.63 -4.07
CA GLU A 58 -14.82 -4.00 -4.83
C GLU A 58 -16.00 -4.26 -3.89
N ASP A 59 -17.18 -3.73 -4.25
CA ASP A 59 -18.45 -4.12 -3.64
C ASP A 59 -18.62 -5.62 -3.88
N GLY A 60 -18.24 -6.42 -2.88
CA GLY A 60 -18.51 -7.83 -2.86
C GLY A 60 -20.00 -8.03 -3.09
N ILE A 61 -20.37 -8.67 -4.19
CA ILE A 61 -21.55 -9.51 -4.17
C ILE A 61 -21.25 -10.47 -3.03
N GLU A 62 -21.88 -10.29 -1.86
CA GLU A 62 -21.80 -11.23 -0.75
C GLU A 62 -21.97 -12.63 -1.35
N GLU A 63 -20.89 -13.41 -1.44
CA GLU A 63 -21.04 -14.84 -1.55
C GLU A 63 -21.65 -15.26 -0.22
N CYS A 64 -22.98 -15.38 -0.20
CA CYS A 64 -23.70 -16.01 0.89
C CYS A 64 -23.01 -17.32 1.22
N ASP A 65 -22.57 -17.42 2.47
CA ASP A 65 -21.99 -18.60 3.09
C ASP A 65 -22.70 -19.88 2.64
N LYS A 66 -22.01 -20.69 1.83
CA LYS A 66 -22.31 -22.13 1.81
C LYS A 66 -21.49 -22.77 2.91
N GLU A 67 -22.08 -22.81 4.10
CA GLU A 67 -21.72 -23.76 5.13
C GLU A 67 -21.69 -25.16 4.49
N GLN A 68 -20.50 -25.75 4.39
CA GLN A 68 -20.37 -27.20 4.39
C GLN A 68 -19.25 -27.57 5.35
N LYS A 69 -19.70 -27.98 6.53
CA LYS A 69 -18.97 -28.77 7.51
C LYS A 69 -18.33 -29.95 6.80
N ASP A 70 -17.06 -30.19 7.04
CA ASP A 70 -16.60 -31.50 7.49
C ASP A 70 -15.17 -31.41 8.02
N ASN A 71 -14.90 -32.32 8.95
CA ASN A 71 -13.85 -32.31 9.95
C ASN A 71 -12.48 -32.65 9.34
N ASP A 72 -11.40 -32.11 9.91
CA ASP A 72 -10.38 -32.92 10.58
C ASP A 72 -9.16 -32.08 11.02
N GLU A 73 -9.08 -31.91 12.32
CA GLU A 73 -7.90 -32.07 13.18
C GLU A 73 -6.49 -31.99 12.54
N LYS A 74 -5.75 -30.91 12.84
CA LYS A 74 -4.53 -30.94 13.69
C LYS A 74 -3.70 -29.66 13.57
N ASN A 75 -3.40 -29.10 14.74
CA ASN A 75 -2.13 -28.48 15.11
C ASN A 75 -1.60 -27.34 14.22
N ASN A 76 -1.67 -26.10 14.72
CA ASN A 76 -0.57 -25.60 15.55
C ASN A 76 -0.82 -24.21 16.16
N LYS A 77 -0.41 -24.13 17.42
CA LYS A 77 -0.30 -22.99 18.31
C LYS A 77 0.33 -21.77 17.63
N SER A 78 -0.33 -20.59 17.73
CA SER A 78 0.31 -19.26 17.93
C SER A 78 -0.65 -18.03 17.86
N ILE A 79 -1.97 -18.18 17.67
CA ILE A 79 -2.85 -17.02 17.34
C ILE A 79 -3.62 -16.42 18.55
N ASN A 80 -3.21 -16.69 19.80
CA ASN A 80 -4.04 -16.38 20.99
C ASN A 80 -3.64 -15.14 21.82
N SER A 81 -2.84 -14.20 21.30
CA SER A 81 -2.37 -13.03 22.06
C SER A 81 -2.91 -11.66 21.63
N ILE A 82 -3.64 -11.51 20.52
CA ILE A 82 -4.07 -10.18 20.02
C ILE A 82 -5.60 -9.97 20.07
N LYS A 83 -6.38 -10.99 20.46
CA LYS A 83 -7.85 -10.93 20.53
C LYS A 83 -8.44 -10.30 21.81
N LYS A 84 -7.79 -9.29 22.43
CA LYS A 84 -8.19 -8.84 23.79
C LYS A 84 -8.41 -7.33 24.00
N LYS A 85 -8.75 -6.53 22.99
CA LYS A 85 -9.02 -5.09 23.22
C LYS A 85 -10.07 -4.37 22.36
N TYR A 86 -10.94 -5.07 21.62
CA TYR A 86 -12.07 -4.43 20.93
C TYR A 86 -13.37 -5.21 21.12
N ASP A 87 -13.90 -5.14 22.34
CA ASP A 87 -15.30 -5.46 22.65
C ASP A 87 -16.14 -4.19 22.44
N ILE A 88 -16.75 -4.02 21.28
CA ILE A 88 -17.86 -3.07 21.09
C ILE A 88 -19.02 -3.83 20.43
N LYS A 89 -19.62 -4.73 21.21
CA LYS A 89 -21.06 -5.00 21.08
C LYS A 89 -21.80 -3.76 21.62
N ASN A 90 -22.91 -3.43 20.97
CA ASN A 90 -23.96 -2.47 21.36
C ASN A 90 -23.93 -1.06 20.73
N SER A 91 -24.61 -0.95 19.59
CA SER A 91 -25.45 0.20 19.17
C SER A 91 -26.51 -0.39 18.22
N ILE A 92 -27.55 -1.05 18.74
CA ILE A 92 -28.85 -0.46 19.12
C ILE A 92 -29.40 0.44 18.02
N SER A 93 -30.32 -0.14 17.25
CA SER A 93 -31.57 0.42 16.73
C SER A 93 -31.70 1.95 16.64
N LYS A 94 -31.89 2.43 15.40
CA LYS A 94 -32.83 3.49 14.96
C LYS A 94 -32.38 4.00 13.58
N PHE A 95 -32.97 3.51 12.50
CA PHE A 95 -33.24 4.37 11.34
C PHE A 95 -34.58 3.96 10.75
N SER A 96 -35.56 4.80 11.07
CA SER A 96 -36.93 4.80 10.61
C SER A 96 -37.01 5.19 9.13
N ASN A 97 -37.87 4.47 8.42
CA ASN A 97 -38.60 4.84 7.21
C ASN A 97 -38.63 6.34 6.87
N ILE A 98 -38.15 6.69 5.67
CA ILE A 98 -38.72 7.78 4.86
C ILE A 98 -38.85 7.26 3.42
N LYS A 99 -40.10 7.06 2.99
CA LYS A 99 -40.49 6.98 1.58
C LYS A 99 -41.04 8.36 1.20
N SER A 100 -40.56 8.92 0.10
CA SER A 100 -41.33 9.82 -0.75
C SER A 100 -40.85 9.66 -2.19
N ASN A 101 -41.82 9.44 -3.07
CA ASN A 101 -41.73 9.28 -4.50
C ASN A 101 -41.35 10.60 -5.20
N GLU A 102 -41.15 10.52 -6.53
CA GLU A 102 -41.09 11.56 -7.59
C GLU A 102 -39.72 11.49 -8.29
N GLU A 103 -39.55 11.29 -9.60
CA GLU A 103 -40.40 11.41 -10.78
C GLU A 103 -39.86 10.53 -11.92
N LYS A 104 -40.77 10.06 -12.77
CA LYS A 104 -40.45 9.53 -14.10
C LYS A 104 -40.29 10.71 -15.06
N THR A 105 -39.40 10.58 -16.05
CA THR A 105 -39.58 10.89 -17.49
C THR A 105 -38.30 11.49 -18.10
N GLN A 106 -37.74 10.79 -19.10
CA GLN A 106 -37.13 11.29 -20.36
C GLN A 106 -36.11 10.23 -20.84
N ASN A 107 -36.57 9.22 -21.57
CA ASN A 107 -36.60 9.16 -23.04
C ASN A 107 -35.21 9.20 -23.71
N SER A 108 -34.77 7.99 -24.09
CA SER A 108 -34.35 7.64 -25.45
C SER A 108 -33.38 8.59 -26.16
N LEU A 109 -32.09 8.39 -25.93
CA LEU A 109 -31.05 8.80 -26.88
C LEU A 109 -30.01 7.68 -27.01
N ILE A 110 -29.89 7.21 -28.27
CA ILE A 110 -28.67 6.65 -28.87
C ILE A 110 -28.43 5.15 -28.60
N LYS A 111 -29.11 4.33 -29.41
CA LYS A 111 -28.51 3.11 -29.98
C LYS A 111 -27.41 3.57 -30.95
N ASN A 112 -26.14 3.35 -30.62
CA ASN A 112 -25.05 3.23 -31.59
C ASN A 112 -23.78 2.68 -30.91
N LYS A 113 -23.38 1.49 -31.35
CA LYS A 113 -22.00 0.99 -31.51
C LYS A 113 -21.20 0.66 -30.25
N ASP A 114 -21.16 -0.64 -29.97
CA ASP A 114 -19.97 -1.48 -29.75
C ASP A 114 -18.72 -0.87 -29.09
N HIS A 115 -18.31 -1.58 -28.04
CA HIS A 115 -17.05 -1.57 -27.29
C HIS A 115 -16.94 -0.67 -26.05
N LEU A 116 -16.96 -1.37 -24.90
CA LEU A 116 -16.55 -0.98 -23.55
C LEU A 116 -17.59 -0.19 -22.73
N ASN A 117 -18.65 -0.91 -22.30
CA ASN A 117 -19.27 -0.59 -21.02
C ASN A 117 -18.27 -1.01 -19.92
N GLU A 118 -17.32 -0.13 -19.58
CA GLU A 118 -16.72 -0.18 -18.24
C GLU A 118 -17.87 0.01 -17.25
N LYS A 119 -18.28 -1.10 -16.63
CA LYS A 119 -19.17 -1.06 -15.48
C LYS A 119 -18.47 -0.17 -14.45
N ILE A 120 -18.98 1.04 -14.22
CA ILE A 120 -18.55 1.88 -13.10
C ILE A 120 -18.94 1.09 -11.84
N ILE A 121 -18.02 0.24 -11.39
CA ILE A 121 -18.13 -0.47 -10.12
C ILE A 121 -17.79 0.58 -9.08
N ASN A 122 -18.78 0.98 -8.28
CA ASN A 122 -18.52 1.81 -7.12
C ASN A 122 -17.60 1.01 -6.20
N LYS A 123 -16.40 1.53 -5.98
CA LYS A 123 -15.46 0.93 -5.04
C LYS A 123 -15.90 1.31 -3.62
N LYS A 124 -16.13 0.33 -2.74
CA LYS A 124 -16.43 0.58 -1.32
C LYS A 124 -15.27 1.27 -0.64
N HIS A 125 -15.57 2.12 0.32
CA HIS A 125 -14.56 2.63 1.24
C HIS A 125 -14.26 1.56 2.31
N ILE A 126 -13.00 1.49 2.77
CA ILE A 126 -12.59 0.57 3.82
C ILE A 126 -12.39 1.30 5.14
N ASN A 127 -12.71 0.64 6.26
CA ASN A 127 -12.43 1.19 7.60
C ASN A 127 -10.98 0.88 8.06
N PHE A 128 -10.58 1.42 9.21
CA PHE A 128 -9.23 1.22 9.76
C PHE A 128 -8.87 -0.25 10.03
N GLU A 129 -9.82 -1.09 10.45
CA GLU A 129 -9.56 -2.51 10.70
C GLU A 129 -9.31 -3.28 9.39
N GLU A 130 -10.09 -2.99 8.35
CA GLU A 130 -9.87 -3.52 7.00
C GLU A 130 -8.52 -3.04 6.45
N PHE A 131 -8.19 -1.76 6.63
CA PHE A 131 -6.90 -1.19 6.27
C PHE A 131 -5.74 -1.95 6.95
N LEU A 132 -5.79 -2.15 8.28
CA LEU A 132 -4.73 -2.85 9.01
C LEU A 132 -4.53 -4.29 8.49
N LYS A 133 -5.61 -5.01 8.19
CA LYS A 133 -5.52 -6.37 7.64
C LYS A 133 -4.81 -6.40 6.28
N ILE A 134 -5.12 -5.43 5.41
CA ILE A 134 -4.45 -5.28 4.11
C ILE A 134 -2.99 -4.90 4.35
N PHE A 135 -2.77 -3.87 5.16
CA PHE A 135 -1.46 -3.29 5.42
C PHE A 135 -0.49 -4.30 6.02
N MET A 136 -0.92 -5.13 6.99
CA MET A 136 -0.08 -6.19 7.58
C MET A 136 0.43 -7.20 6.54
N ASN A 137 -0.31 -7.45 5.47
CA ASN A 137 0.07 -8.39 4.42
C ASN A 137 1.07 -7.79 3.41
N ILE A 138 1.05 -6.47 3.24
CA ILE A 138 1.88 -5.74 2.26
C ILE A 138 3.01 -4.95 2.91
N TYR A 139 3.03 -4.84 4.25
CA TYR A 139 3.98 -4.03 4.97
C TYR A 139 5.40 -4.55 4.79
N THR A 140 6.27 -3.65 4.34
CA THR A 140 7.70 -3.86 4.27
C THR A 140 8.40 -3.02 5.34
N GLN A 141 9.28 -3.66 6.11
CA GLN A 141 10.12 -2.92 7.04
C GLN A 141 11.09 -2.03 6.27
N PRO A 142 11.24 -0.75 6.67
CA PRO A 142 12.27 0.09 6.09
C PRO A 142 13.65 -0.56 6.25
N ILE A 143 14.37 -0.71 5.15
CA ILE A 143 15.76 -1.21 5.14
C ILE A 143 16.63 -0.42 6.14
N SER A 144 17.52 -1.04 6.90
CA SER A 144 18.42 -0.25 7.76
C SER A 144 19.51 0.46 6.92
N LEU A 145 20.09 1.56 7.43
CA LEU A 145 21.21 2.24 6.77
C LEU A 145 22.37 1.25 6.49
N HIS A 146 22.64 0.39 7.47
CA HIS A 146 23.70 -0.62 7.38
C HIS A 146 23.41 -1.70 6.33
N GLU A 147 22.16 -2.15 6.20
CA GLU A 147 21.78 -3.07 5.12
C GLU A 147 21.89 -2.41 3.76
N LEU A 148 21.45 -1.15 3.62
CA LEU A 148 21.57 -0.40 2.37
C LEU A 148 23.04 -0.28 1.92
N ILE A 149 23.95 0.05 2.86
CA ILE A 149 25.40 0.08 2.60
C ILE A 149 25.90 -1.29 2.14
N LYS A 150 25.47 -2.38 2.79
CA LYS A 150 25.86 -3.74 2.41
C LYS A 150 25.40 -4.09 1.00
N TYR A 151 24.20 -3.68 0.58
CA TYR A 151 23.73 -3.92 -0.79
C TYR A 151 24.64 -3.27 -1.83
N PHE A 152 25.07 -2.03 -1.61
CA PHE A 152 26.04 -1.38 -2.50
C PHE A 152 27.42 -2.07 -2.45
N GLN A 153 27.87 -2.46 -1.25
CA GLN A 153 29.16 -3.13 -1.07
C GLN A 153 29.27 -4.45 -1.84
N ILE A 154 28.17 -5.17 -2.08
CA ILE A 154 28.15 -6.39 -2.92
C ILE A 154 28.73 -6.12 -4.32
N PHE A 155 28.62 -4.90 -4.83
CA PHE A 155 29.15 -4.51 -6.15
C PHE A 155 30.58 -3.94 -6.10
N ASP A 156 31.17 -3.79 -4.91
CA ASP A 156 32.53 -3.30 -4.68
C ASP A 156 33.44 -4.44 -4.19
N ASN A 157 33.78 -5.34 -5.12
CA ASN A 157 34.62 -6.53 -4.85
C ASN A 157 35.98 -6.20 -4.21
N GLU A 158 36.48 -4.97 -4.42
CA GLU A 158 37.77 -4.51 -3.91
C GLU A 158 37.64 -3.74 -2.58
N ASN A 159 36.42 -3.54 -2.06
CA ASN A 159 36.12 -2.76 -0.86
C ASN A 159 36.74 -1.35 -0.87
N LYS A 160 36.69 -0.68 -2.02
CA LYS A 160 37.14 0.70 -2.22
C LYS A 160 36.33 1.72 -1.43
N GLY A 161 35.07 1.42 -1.09
CA GLY A 161 34.16 2.36 -0.45
C GLY A 161 33.38 3.24 -1.44
N TYR A 162 33.56 3.05 -2.75
CA TYR A 162 32.90 3.85 -3.77
C TYR A 162 32.57 3.04 -5.03
N MET A 163 31.62 3.56 -5.80
CA MET A 163 31.23 3.05 -7.11
C MET A 163 31.14 4.19 -8.13
N ASP A 164 31.23 3.87 -9.42
CA ASP A 164 30.97 4.84 -10.49
C ASP A 164 29.47 4.92 -10.84
N MET A 165 29.10 5.96 -11.60
CA MET A 165 27.72 6.18 -12.04
C MET A 165 27.17 5.06 -12.93
N GLU A 166 28.01 4.40 -13.74
CA GLU A 166 27.56 3.31 -14.60
C GLU A 166 27.08 2.12 -13.76
N LYS A 167 27.85 1.78 -12.72
CA LYS A 167 27.49 0.74 -11.76
C LYS A 167 26.26 1.15 -10.94
N LEU A 168 26.13 2.42 -10.51
CA LEU A 168 24.93 2.88 -9.80
C LEU A 168 23.69 2.78 -10.68
N LYS A 169 23.80 3.21 -11.95
CA LYS A 169 22.75 3.06 -12.95
C LYS A 169 22.38 1.59 -13.14
N TYR A 170 23.37 0.70 -13.28
CA TYR A 170 23.13 -0.74 -13.41
C TYR A 170 22.35 -1.30 -12.21
N ILE A 171 22.73 -0.96 -10.97
CA ILE A 171 22.02 -1.42 -9.76
C ILE A 171 20.57 -0.96 -9.79
N LEU A 172 20.33 0.33 -10.04
CA LEU A 172 18.99 0.93 -9.99
C LEU A 172 18.10 0.52 -11.17
N MET A 173 18.66 0.17 -12.33
CA MET A 173 17.87 -0.34 -13.47
C MET A 173 17.53 -1.82 -13.35
N ASN A 174 18.29 -2.59 -12.57
CA ASN A 174 18.09 -4.02 -12.36
C ASN A 174 17.47 -4.33 -10.98
N SER A 175 16.96 -3.33 -10.27
CA SER A 175 16.10 -3.56 -9.11
C SER A 175 14.74 -4.14 -9.52
N ASP A 176 14.04 -4.76 -8.57
CA ASP A 176 12.70 -5.32 -8.80
C ASP A 176 11.68 -4.26 -9.25
N GLU A 177 11.88 -3.01 -8.79
CA GLU A 177 11.19 -1.84 -9.29
C GLU A 177 11.95 -1.25 -10.49
N LYS A 178 11.26 -1.14 -11.64
CA LYS A 178 11.84 -0.54 -12.84
C LYS A 178 11.89 0.97 -12.68
N ILE A 179 13.10 1.51 -12.59
CA ILE A 179 13.35 2.95 -12.62
C ILE A 179 13.55 3.36 -14.08
N THR A 180 12.79 4.36 -14.54
CA THR A 180 12.96 4.90 -15.90
C THR A 180 14.25 5.73 -16.00
N ASP A 181 14.80 5.90 -17.21
CA ASP A 181 15.96 6.79 -17.40
C ASP A 181 15.67 8.23 -16.95
N GLU A 182 14.42 8.66 -17.04
CA GLU A 182 13.95 9.99 -16.61
C GLU A 182 13.92 10.09 -15.07
N ASP A 183 13.32 9.12 -14.38
CA ASP A 183 13.31 9.07 -12.90
C ASP A 183 14.73 8.96 -12.34
N PHE A 184 15.59 8.17 -13.01
CA PHE A 184 17.00 8.07 -12.66
C PHE A 184 17.69 9.43 -12.78
N LYS A 185 17.45 10.16 -13.87
CA LYS A 185 17.99 11.51 -14.06
C LYS A 185 17.51 12.47 -12.97
N PHE A 186 16.21 12.49 -12.65
CA PHE A 186 15.68 13.31 -11.57
C PHE A 186 16.31 12.96 -10.21
N PHE A 187 16.51 11.67 -9.93
CA PHE A 187 17.20 11.22 -8.73
C PHE A 187 18.64 11.75 -8.67
N LEU A 188 19.38 11.69 -9.77
CA LEU A 188 20.74 12.21 -9.84
C LEU A 188 20.81 13.73 -9.66
N ASP A 189 19.88 14.47 -10.26
CA ASP A 189 19.79 15.92 -10.11
C ASP A 189 19.48 16.31 -8.65
N SER A 190 18.73 15.47 -7.91
CA SER A 190 18.36 15.70 -6.51
C SER A 190 19.52 15.52 -5.52
N ILE A 191 20.45 14.60 -5.80
CA ILE A 191 21.57 14.26 -4.90
C ILE A 191 22.84 15.07 -5.19
N ASN A 192 22.97 15.72 -6.35
CA ASN A 192 24.06 16.64 -6.68
C ASN A 192 25.48 16.09 -6.40
N PHE A 193 25.80 14.91 -6.92
CA PHE A 193 27.16 14.36 -6.78
C PHE A 193 28.18 15.15 -7.61
N LYS A 194 29.25 15.59 -6.95
CA LYS A 194 30.37 16.30 -7.60
C LYS A 194 31.30 15.36 -8.37
N ASN A 195 31.43 14.11 -7.94
CA ASN A 195 32.36 13.15 -8.51
C ASN A 195 31.61 11.89 -8.95
N VAL A 196 31.28 11.84 -10.24
CA VAL A 196 30.54 10.74 -10.87
C VAL A 196 31.35 9.44 -10.96
N ASP A 197 32.67 9.51 -10.89
CA ASP A 197 33.54 8.33 -10.98
C ASP A 197 33.77 7.68 -9.61
N LYS A 198 33.50 8.41 -8.52
CA LYS A 198 33.70 7.95 -7.14
C LYS A 198 32.56 8.40 -6.23
N ILE A 199 31.43 7.72 -6.36
CA ILE A 199 30.26 7.87 -5.50
C ILE A 199 30.51 7.07 -4.23
N ASP A 200 30.75 7.75 -3.11
CA ASP A 200 30.81 7.12 -1.79
C ASP A 200 29.42 6.58 -1.43
N TYR A 201 29.29 5.25 -1.39
CA TYR A 201 27.99 4.62 -1.18
C TYR A 201 27.51 4.71 0.29
N VAL A 202 28.39 5.05 1.24
CA VAL A 202 27.98 5.36 2.63
C VAL A 202 27.31 6.73 2.68
N ILE A 203 27.88 7.71 1.98
CA ILE A 203 27.26 9.04 1.83
C ILE A 203 25.94 8.91 1.05
N LEU A 204 25.95 8.23 -0.10
CA LEU A 204 24.74 7.97 -0.89
C LEU A 204 23.64 7.31 -0.03
N SER A 205 23.98 6.27 0.75
CA SER A 205 23.01 5.58 1.60
C SER A 205 22.39 6.51 2.64
N LYS A 206 23.18 7.42 3.23
CA LYS A 206 22.66 8.45 4.15
C LYS A 206 21.75 9.44 3.43
N MET A 207 22.09 9.84 2.20
CA MET A 207 21.28 10.75 1.39
C MET A 207 19.95 10.11 1.02
N ILE A 208 19.95 8.87 0.52
CA ILE A 208 18.73 8.09 0.25
C ILE A 208 17.88 8.00 1.52
N LYS A 209 18.49 7.69 2.67
CA LYS A 209 17.79 7.61 3.95
C LYS A 209 17.19 8.91 4.47
N ASN A 210 17.60 10.05 3.96
CA ASN A 210 17.00 11.34 4.30
C ASN A 210 15.91 11.74 3.31
N LEU A 211 15.81 11.08 2.15
CA LEU A 211 14.78 11.30 1.14
C LEU A 211 13.54 10.41 1.36
N CYS A 212 13.69 9.30 2.09
CA CYS A 212 12.63 8.33 2.42
C CYS A 212 12.23 8.43 3.89
#